data_AF-A0A658NJF5-F1
#
_entry.id   AF-A0A658NJF5-F1
#
_cell.length_a   1.000
_cell.length_b   1.000
_cell.length_c   1.000
_cell.angle_alpha   90.00
_cell.angle_beta   90.00
_cell.angle_gamma   90.00
#
_symmetry.space_group_name_H-M   'P 1'
#
loop_
_entity.id
_entity.type
_entity.pdbx_description
1 polymer ?
#
loop_
_entity_poly.entity_id
_entity_poly.type
_entity_poly.pdbx_seq_one_letter_code
_entity_poly.pdbx_strand_id
1 'polypeptide(L)'
;VDRVCSAMAAAAFNAAERLGQMAHEETGYGVAAHKRLKNEFAAQNVWNSIKDIKTVGVIRHDPQKRFYEIAWPMGVVAALTP
;
A
#
# COMPACT_ATOMS: atom_id res chain seq x y z
N VAL A 1 6.08 -6.06 10.46
CA VAL A 1 5.33 -5.80 9.21
C VAL A 1 5.76 -4.46 8.63
N ASP A 2 5.84 -3.41 9.44
CA ASP A 2 6.12 -2.03 9.01
C ASP A 2 7.43 -1.87 8.23
N ARG A 3 8.53 -2.52 8.67
CA ARG A 3 9.81 -2.50 7.94
C ARG A 3 9.68 -3.06 6.52
N VAL A 4 8.87 -4.10 6.33
CA VAL A 4 8.64 -4.72 5.01
C VAL A 4 7.79 -3.78 4.16
N CYS A 5 6.68 -3.27 4.69
CA CYS A 5 5.81 -2.33 3.98
C CYS A 5 6.54 -1.04 3.58
N SER A 6 7.38 -0.48 4.47
CA SER A 6 8.20 0.69 4.18
C SER A 6 9.20 0.45 3.04
N ALA A 7 9.86 -0.71 3.03
CA ALA A 7 10.76 -1.08 1.95
C ALA A 7 10.02 -1.28 0.61
N MET A 8 8.83 -1.89 0.64
CA MET A 8 7.98 -2.05 -0.54
C MET A 8 7.55 -0.70 -1.12
N ALA A 9 7.11 0.23 -0.27
CA ALA A 9 6.73 1.59 -0.68
C ALA A 9 7.90 2.34 -1.34
N ALA A 10 9.09 2.28 -0.73
CA ALA A 10 10.30 2.90 -1.29
C ALA A 10 10.69 2.29 -2.65
N ALA A 11 10.64 0.96 -2.76
CA ALA A 11 10.94 0.27 -4.02
C ALA A 11 9.93 0.63 -5.13
N ALA A 12 8.64 0.69 -4.81
CA ALA A 12 7.59 1.08 -5.75
C ALA A 12 7.75 2.52 -6.23
N PHE A 13 8.08 3.44 -5.31
CA PHE A 13 8.34 4.84 -5.66
C PHE A 13 9.54 4.97 -6.60
N ASN A 14 10.66 4.33 -6.29
CA ASN A 14 11.87 4.36 -7.12
C ASN A 14 11.66 3.72 -8.50
N ALA A 15 10.74 2.77 -8.63
CA ALA A 15 10.39 2.11 -9.89
C ALA A 15 9.25 2.80 -10.66
N ALA A 16 8.64 3.87 -10.13
CA ALA A 16 7.40 4.44 -10.63
C ALA A 16 7.46 4.85 -12.11
N GLU A 17 8.57 5.46 -12.53
CA GLU A 17 8.81 5.87 -13.90
C GLU A 17 8.90 4.67 -14.86
N ARG A 18 9.75 3.70 -14.52
CA ARG A 18 9.92 2.46 -15.30
C ARG A 18 8.59 1.72 -15.46
N LEU A 19 7.84 1.56 -14.38
CA LEU A 19 6.54 0.87 -14.39
C LEU A 19 5.49 1.65 -15.19
N GLY A 20 5.50 2.98 -15.09
CA GLY A 20 4.61 3.85 -15.85
C GLY A 20 4.84 3.76 -17.35
N GLN A 21 6.11 3.70 -17.77
CA GLN A 21 6.50 3.50 -19.16
C GLN A 21 6.08 2.13 -19.67
N MET A 22 6.42 1.04 -18.95
CA MET A 22 6.03 -0.33 -19.33
C MET A 22 4.53 -0.46 -19.54
N ALA A 23 3.73 0.08 -18.62
CA ALA A 23 2.27 0.02 -18.72
C ALA A 23 1.70 0.84 -19.88
N HIS A 24 2.40 1.87 -20.37
CA HIS A 24 1.99 2.59 -21.58
C HIS A 24 2.38 1.81 -22.84
N GLU A 25 3.59 1.29 -22.90
CA GLU A 25 4.10 0.50 -24.04
C GLU A 25 3.30 -0.77 -24.28
N GLU A 26 2.94 -1.48 -23.21
CA GLU A 26 2.18 -2.73 -23.29
C GLU A 26 0.72 -2.50 -23.69
N THR A 27 0.05 -1.52 -23.09
CA THR A 27 -1.40 -1.32 -23.28
C THR A 27 -1.74 -0.34 -24.40
N GLY A 28 -0.81 0.51 -24.82
CA GLY A 28 -1.06 1.65 -25.71
C GLY A 28 -1.93 2.76 -25.09
N TYR A 29 -2.32 2.65 -23.81
CA TYR A 29 -3.25 3.59 -23.18
C TYR A 29 -2.57 4.64 -22.30
N GLY A 30 -3.16 5.83 -22.27
CA GLY A 30 -2.77 6.93 -21.40
C GLY A 30 -1.43 7.57 -21.76
N VAL A 31 -0.81 8.24 -20.79
CA VAL A 31 0.49 8.91 -20.93
C VAL A 31 1.42 8.37 -19.83
N ALA A 32 2.64 7.95 -20.20
CA ALA A 32 3.60 7.37 -19.27
C ALA A 32 3.87 8.28 -18.05
N ALA A 33 4.02 9.60 -18.26
CA ALA A 33 4.20 10.57 -17.17
C ALA A 33 3.03 10.61 -16.18
N HIS A 34 1.78 10.50 -16.66
CA HIS A 34 0.61 10.42 -15.78
C HIS A 34 0.58 9.09 -15.02
N LYS A 35 1.03 7.99 -15.63
CA LYS A 35 1.13 6.68 -14.94
C LYS A 35 2.23 6.69 -13.88
N ARG A 36 3.36 7.35 -14.14
CA ARG A 36 4.40 7.60 -13.12
C ARG A 36 3.82 8.31 -11.90
N LEU A 37 3.11 9.42 -12.09
CA LEU A 37 2.48 10.16 -10.99
C LEU A 37 1.47 9.30 -10.20
N LYS A 38 0.67 8.47 -10.89
CA LYS A 38 -0.23 7.51 -10.24
C LYS A 38 0.54 6.48 -9.38
N ASN A 39 1.66 5.99 -9.89
CA ASN A 39 2.51 5.03 -9.16
C ASN A 39 3.19 5.69 -7.94
N GLU A 40 3.72 6.89 -8.08
CA GLU A 40 4.29 7.67 -6.98
C GLU A 40 3.25 7.93 -5.89
N PHE A 41 2.03 8.33 -6.29
CA PHE A 41 0.90 8.51 -5.37
C PHE A 41 0.56 7.22 -4.64
N ALA A 42 0.43 6.10 -5.35
CA ALA A 42 0.13 4.81 -4.76
C ALA A 42 1.23 4.35 -3.79
N ALA A 43 2.50 4.58 -4.12
CA ALA A 43 3.63 4.18 -3.28
C ALA A 43 3.75 5.04 -2.01
N GLN A 44 3.67 6.36 -2.14
CA GLN A 44 4.00 7.29 -1.05
C GLN A 44 2.77 7.72 -0.26
N ASN A 45 1.68 8.13 -0.93
CA ASN A 45 0.52 8.69 -0.26
C ASN A 45 -0.26 7.60 0.48
N VAL A 46 -0.43 6.42 -0.13
CA VAL A 46 -1.08 5.28 0.54
C VAL A 46 -0.23 4.80 1.71
N TRP A 47 1.10 4.68 1.55
CA TRP A 47 1.96 4.34 2.67
C TRP A 47 1.83 5.35 3.82
N ASN A 48 1.86 6.65 3.51
CA ASN A 48 1.72 7.69 4.52
C ASN A 48 0.38 7.66 5.25
N SER A 49 -0.70 7.18 4.61
CA SER A 49 -2.01 7.08 5.28
C SER A 49 -2.15 5.86 6.18
N ILE A 50 -1.34 4.80 5.98
CA ILE A 50 -1.48 3.53 6.70
C ILE A 50 -0.33 3.19 7.66
N LYS A 51 0.83 3.86 7.55
CA LYS A 51 2.06 3.49 8.26
C LYS A 51 1.95 3.42 9.79
N ASP A 52 1.04 4.20 10.38
CA ASP A 52 0.85 4.31 11.83
C ASP A 52 -0.37 3.49 12.33
N ILE A 53 -1.06 2.79 11.43
CA ILE A 53 -2.19 1.93 11.79
C ILE A 53 -1.66 0.64 12.43
N LYS A 54 -2.11 0.34 13.65
CA LYS A 54 -1.78 -0.90 14.34
C LYS A 54 -2.47 -2.09 13.67
N THR A 55 -1.70 -3.10 13.28
CA THR A 55 -2.20 -4.27 12.51
C THR A 55 -1.84 -5.63 13.11
N VAL A 56 -1.11 -5.67 14.24
CA VAL A 56 -0.64 -6.92 14.86
C VAL A 56 -0.95 -6.90 16.36
N GLY A 57 -1.56 -7.99 16.86
CA GLY A 57 -1.85 -8.16 18.28
C GLY A 57 -2.93 -7.21 18.77
N VAL A 58 -2.82 -6.77 20.03
CA VAL A 58 -3.78 -5.85 20.65
C VAL A 58 -3.64 -4.46 20.03
N ILE A 59 -4.68 -4.03 19.30
CA ILE A 59 -4.70 -2.72 18.63
C ILE A 59 -5.41 -1.66 19.46
N ARG A 60 -6.33 -2.09 20.35
CA ARG A 60 -7.03 -1.22 21.28
C ARG A 60 -7.35 -1.97 22.58
N HIS A 61 -7.33 -1.24 23.67
CA HIS A 61 -7.73 -1.70 24.99
C HIS A 61 -8.62 -0.62 25.61
N ASP A 62 -9.80 -1.01 26.08
CA ASP A 62 -10.73 -0.15 26.81
C ASP A 62 -10.96 -0.74 28.22
N PRO A 63 -10.27 -0.20 29.25
CA PRO A 63 -10.40 -0.68 30.62
C PRO A 63 -11.80 -0.48 31.22
N GLN A 64 -12.50 0.59 30.83
CA GLN A 64 -13.82 0.92 31.37
C GLN A 64 -14.87 -0.09 30.89
N LYS A 65 -14.80 -0.43 29.61
CA LYS A 65 -15.67 -1.42 28.99
C LYS A 65 -15.13 -2.86 29.12
N ARG A 66 -13.94 -3.02 29.71
CA ARG A 66 -13.27 -4.31 29.96
C ARG A 66 -13.13 -5.17 28.70
N PHE A 67 -12.71 -4.58 27.58
CA PHE A 67 -12.47 -5.33 26.35
C PHE A 67 -11.18 -4.93 25.63
N TYR A 68 -10.73 -5.82 24.77
CA TYR A 68 -9.56 -5.68 23.92
C TYR A 68 -9.98 -5.90 22.45
N GLU A 69 -9.40 -5.14 21.55
CA GLU A 69 -9.48 -5.39 20.10
C GLU A 69 -8.14 -5.97 19.67
N ILE A 70 -8.19 -7.14 19.03
CA ILE A 70 -7.01 -7.86 18.53
C ILE A 70 -7.12 -7.90 17.01
N ALA A 71 -6.11 -7.40 16.31
CA ALA A 71 -6.04 -7.49 14.86
C ALA A 71 -5.81 -8.94 14.43
N TRP A 72 -6.64 -9.41 13.52
CA TRP A 72 -6.54 -10.73 12.91
C TRP A 72 -6.53 -10.60 11.39
N PRO A 73 -5.55 -11.17 10.69
CA PRO A 73 -5.50 -11.08 9.23
C PRO A 73 -6.63 -11.89 8.60
N MET A 74 -7.22 -11.37 7.54
CA MET A 74 -8.21 -12.11 6.73
C MET A 74 -7.63 -13.38 6.08
N GLY A 75 -6.31 -13.43 5.90
CA GLY A 75 -5.61 -14.51 5.23
C GLY A 75 -5.23 -14.12 3.81
N VAL A 76 -5.79 -14.82 2.82
CA VAL A 76 -5.47 -14.62 1.39
C VAL A 76 -6.43 -13.61 0.77
N VAL A 77 -5.90 -12.68 -0.03
CA VAL A 77 -6.68 -11.69 -0.78
C VAL A 77 -6.47 -11.94 -2.28
N ALA A 78 -7.58 -12.13 -3.02
CA ALA A 78 -7.57 -12.15 -4.48
C ALA A 78 -7.87 -10.74 -5.00
N ALA A 79 -6.89 -10.10 -5.65
CA ALA A 79 -7.03 -8.76 -6.22
C ALA A 79 -7.03 -8.84 -7.75
N LEU A 80 -8.13 -8.40 -8.37
CA LEU A 80 -8.24 -8.30 -9.83
C LEU A 80 -7.76 -6.92 -10.27
N THR A 81 -6.78 -6.88 -11.16
CA THR A 81 -6.20 -5.63 -11.68
C THR A 81 -6.86 -5.27 -13.03
N PRO A 82 -7.41 -4.05 -13.18
CA PRO A 82 -7.99 -3.58 -14.44
C PRO A 82 -6.93 -3.16 -15.47
#